data_AF-A0A1E3A716-F1
#
_entry.id   AF-A0A1E3A716-F1
#
_cell.length_a   1.000
_cell.length_b   1.000
_cell.length_c   1.000
_cell.angle_alpha   90.00
_cell.angle_beta   90.00
_cell.angle_gamma   90.00
#
_symmetry.space_group_name_H-M   'P 1'
#
loop_
_entity.id
_entity.type
_entity.pdbx_description
1 polymer ?
#
loop_
_entity_poly.entity_id
_entity_poly.type
_entity_poly.pdbx_seq_one_letter_code
_entity_poly.pdbx_strand_id
1 'polypeptide(L)' 'MDILQYLLIDGKIRGAVLGHFKYGPYIMEDVCVRLPENEAEARKMEIMEAIYEINGREEPIRRYMGLPV' A
#
# COMPACT_ATOMS: atom_id res chain seq x y z
N MET A 1 -6.21 1.88 12.33
CA MET A 1 -5.83 2.27 10.96
C MET A 1 -7.03 2.03 10.10
N ASP A 2 -7.31 2.95 9.19
CA ASP A 2 -8.44 2.88 8.27
C ASP A 2 -7.96 2.37 6.91
N ILE A 3 -8.89 1.83 6.11
CA ILE A 3 -8.62 1.52 4.70
C ILE A 3 -8.71 2.82 3.92
N LEU A 4 -7.58 3.29 3.39
CA LEU A 4 -7.52 4.47 2.57
C LEU A 4 -7.91 4.16 1.12
N GLN A 5 -7.41 3.04 0.59
CA GLN A 5 -7.59 2.63 -0.81
C GLN A 5 -7.58 1.11 -0.92
N TYR A 6 -8.37 0.56 -1.85
CA TYR A 6 -8.27 -0.84 -2.26
C TYR A 6 -7.36 -0.96 -3.48
N LEU A 7 -6.53 -2.01 -3.49
CA LEU A 7 -5.62 -2.31 -4.59
C LEU A 7 -6.24 -3.37 -5.50
N LEU A 8 -6.34 -3.03 -6.78
CA LEU A 8 -6.71 -3.96 -7.84
C LEU A 8 -5.44 -4.61 -8.40
N ILE A 9 -5.21 -5.88 -8.04
CA ILE A 9 -4.06 -6.65 -8.51
C ILE A 9 -4.60 -7.76 -9.42
N ASP A 10 -4.15 -7.78 -10.67
CA ASP A 10 -4.61 -8.70 -11.72
C ASP A 10 -6.14 -8.69 -11.90
N GLY A 11 -6.74 -7.49 -11.84
CA GLY A 11 -8.18 -7.30 -12.02
C GLY A 11 -9.05 -7.72 -10.82
N LYS A 12 -8.44 -8.02 -9.65
CA LYS A 12 -9.17 -8.37 -8.42
C LYS A 12 -8.74 -7.52 -7.24
N ILE A 13 -9.68 -7.21 -6.34
CA ILE A 13 -9.35 -6.54 -5.08
C ILE A 13 -8.55 -7.51 -4.22
N ARG A 14 -7.25 -7.24 -4.12
CA ARG A 14 -6.28 -8.12 -3.48
C ARG A 14 -5.34 -7.35 -2.57
N GLY A 15 -5.61 -6.10 -2.25
CA GLY A 15 -4.85 -5.39 -1.25
C GLY A 15 -5.53 -4.13 -0.79
N ALA A 16 -4.90 -3.47 0.17
CA ALA A 16 -5.33 -2.19 0.68
C ALA A 16 -4.13 -1.38 1.17
N VAL A 17 -4.20 -0.07 0.97
CA VAL A 17 -3.36 0.90 1.68
C VAL A 17 -4.06 1.26 2.97
N LEU A 18 -3.36 1.08 4.08
CA LEU A 18 -3.85 1.35 5.43
C LEU A 18 -3.19 2.61 5.99
N GLY A 19 -3.94 3.37 6.77
CA GLY A 19 -3.41 4.61 7.32
C GLY A 19 -4.41 5.39 8.16
N HIS A 20 -4.26 6.71 8.11
CA HIS A 20 -5.11 7.65 8.84
C HIS A 20 -5.46 8.85 7.97
N PHE A 21 -6.74 9.19 7.95
CA PHE A 21 -7.20 10.46 7.39
C PHE A 21 -6.78 11.62 8.30
N LYS A 22 -6.32 12.72 7.70
CA LYS A 22 -6.08 14.00 8.39
C LYS A 22 -6.59 15.15 7.54
N TYR A 23 -6.66 16.35 8.11
CA TYR A 23 -6.88 17.56 7.31
C TYR A 23 -5.60 17.83 6.49
N GLY A 24 -5.53 17.29 5.28
CA GLY A 24 -4.36 17.29 4.40
C GLY A 24 -4.16 15.93 3.71
N PRO A 25 -3.00 15.67 3.08
CA PRO A 25 -2.66 14.34 2.56
C PRO A 25 -2.81 13.29 3.67
N TYR A 26 -3.37 12.12 3.40
CA TYR A 26 -3.44 11.07 4.43
C TYR A 26 -2.06 10.52 4.77
N ILE A 27 -1.94 9.95 5.97
CA ILE A 27 -0.73 9.26 6.40
C ILE A 27 -0.85 7.80 5.94
N MET A 28 0.02 7.38 5.03
CA MET A 28 0.14 5.97 4.62
C MET A 28 1.04 5.23 5.61
N GLU A 29 0.51 4.19 6.26
CA GLU A 29 1.20 3.51 7.35
C GLU A 29 1.56 2.06 7.02
N ASP A 30 0.73 1.36 6.24
CA ASP A 30 1.00 -0.02 5.82
C ASP A 30 0.31 -0.34 4.50
N VAL A 31 0.85 -1.32 3.79
CA VAL A 31 0.25 -1.90 2.58
C VAL A 31 0.08 -3.38 2.84
N CYS A 32 -1.16 -3.86 2.78
CA CYS A 32 -1.46 -5.28 2.91
C CYS A 32 -1.95 -5.83 1.59
N VAL A 33 -1.44 -6.99 1.18
CA VAL A 33 -1.88 -7.72 0.00
C VAL A 33 -2.26 -9.15 0.33
N ARG A 34 -3.20 -9.69 -0.44
CA ARG A 34 -3.65 -11.09 -0.42
C ARG A 34 -3.08 -11.78 -1.66
N LEU A 35 -1.78 -12.01 -1.61
CA LEU A 35 -0.99 -12.76 -2.57
C LEU A 35 -0.20 -13.84 -1.81
N PRO A 36 0.24 -14.93 -2.48
CA PRO A 36 1.27 -15.81 -1.93
C PRO A 36 2.49 -15.00 -1.47
N GLU A 37 3.13 -15.39 -0.37
CA GLU A 37 4.22 -14.61 0.27
C GLU A 37 5.37 -14.31 -0.70
N ASN A 38 5.76 -15.31 -1.50
CA ASN A 38 6.78 -15.16 -2.54
C ASN A 38 6.39 -14.16 -3.62
N GLU A 39 5.12 -14.10 -4.03
CA GLU A 39 4.63 -13.13 -5.00
C GLU A 39 4.50 -11.73 -4.39
N ALA A 40 4.03 -11.65 -3.14
CA ALA A 40 3.92 -10.40 -2.41
C ALA A 40 5.29 -9.71 -2.28
N GLU A 41 6.35 -10.47 -2.01
CA GLU A 41 7.71 -9.93 -1.95
C GLU A 41 8.24 -9.59 -3.35
N ALA A 42 8.10 -10.50 -4.33
CA ALA A 42 8.59 -10.27 -5.69
C ALA A 42 7.95 -9.04 -6.38
N ARG A 43 6.69 -8.73 -6.05
CA ARG A 43 5.95 -7.58 -6.59
C ARG A 43 5.93 -6.37 -5.67
N LYS A 44 6.62 -6.41 -4.52
CA LYS A 44 6.64 -5.32 -3.54
C LYS A 44 6.95 -3.97 -4.17
N MET A 45 8.03 -3.88 -4.96
CA MET A 45 8.42 -2.62 -5.61
C MET A 45 7.37 -2.14 -6.61
N GLU A 46 6.84 -3.02 -7.46
CA GLU A 46 5.79 -2.69 -8.44
C GLU A 46 4.55 -2.09 -7.74
N ILE A 47 4.09 -2.74 -6.67
CA ILE A 47 2.92 -2.30 -5.91
C ILE A 47 3.18 -0.95 -5.25
N MET A 48 4.35 -0.77 -4.63
CA MET A 48 4.71 0.49 -3.96
C MET A 48 4.80 1.65 -4.96
N GLU A 49 5.38 1.43 -6.14
CA GLU A 49 5.45 2.43 -7.21
C GLU A 49 4.06 2.83 -7.71
N ALA A 50 3.16 1.88 -7.94
CA ALA A 50 1.79 2.17 -8.34
C ALA A 50 1.03 3.01 -7.28
N ILE A 51 1.30 2.76 -5.99
CA ILE A 51 0.73 3.57 -4.91
C ILE A 51 1.34 4.98 -4.96
N TYR A 52 2.66 5.11 -5.09
CA TYR A 52 3.32 6.42 -5.12
C TYR A 52 2.98 7.27 -6.35
N GLU A 53 2.65 6.66 -7.49
CA GLU A 53 2.22 7.37 -8.69
C GLU A 53 0.94 8.19 -8.44
N ILE A 54 0.02 7.67 -7.62
CA ILE A 54 -1.25 8.34 -7.30
C ILE A 54 -1.10 9.27 -6.09
N ASN A 55 -0.29 8.87 -5.12
CA ASN A 55 -0.24 9.51 -3.80
C ASN A 55 0.89 10.55 -3.66
N GLY A 56 1.86 10.55 -4.57
CA GLY A 56 3.13 11.24 -4.38
C GLY A 56 4.00 10.55 -3.32
N ARG A 57 5.22 11.06 -3.14
CA ARG A 57 6.23 10.47 -2.24
C ARG A 57 6.52 11.30 -0.99
N GLU A 58 5.74 12.35 -0.76
CA GLU A 58 5.94 13.29 0.35
C GLU A 58 5.71 12.62 1.72
N GLU A 59 4.70 11.76 1.79
CA GLU A 59 4.38 10.94 2.96
C GLU A 59 4.69 9.47 2.62
N PRO A 60 5.85 8.93 3.05
CA PRO A 60 6.26 7.59 2.66
C PRO A 60 5.43 6.51 3.37
N ILE A 61 5.19 5.42 2.67
CA ILE A 61 4.61 4.20 3.22
C ILE A 61 5.61 3.61 4.22
N ARG A 62 5.18 3.40 5.46
CA ARG A 62 6.07 2.96 6.56
C ARG A 62 6.27 1.45 6.62
N ARG A 63 5.26 0.68 6.22
CA ARG A 63 5.27 -0.78 6.28
C ARG A 63 4.71 -1.40 5.01
N TYR A 64 5.19 -2.60 4.71
CA TYR A 64 4.65 -3.48 3.71
C TYR A 64 4.43 -4.84 4.37
N MET A 65 3.20 -5.32 4.37
CA MET A 65 2.79 -6.56 5.05
C MET A 65 3.18 -6.56 6.53
N GLY A 66 3.07 -5.40 7.20
CA GLY A 66 3.44 -5.23 8.60
C GLY A 66 4.94 -5.13 8.90
N LEU A 67 5.81 -5.33 7.89
CA LEU A 67 7.26 -5.19 8.02
C LEU A 67 7.71 -3.78 7.63
N PRO A 68 8.72 -3.19 8.30
CA PRO A 68 9.30 -1.92 7.89
C PRO A 68 9.77 -1.94 6.43
N VAL A 69 9.52 -0.85 5.72
CA VAL A 69 10.00 -0.63 4.34
C VAL A 69 11.37 0.03 4.36
#